data_AF-A0A8I2YMZ1-F1
#
_entry.id   AF-A0A8I2YMZ1-F1
#
_cell.length_a   1.000
_cell.length_b   1.000
_cell.length_c   1.000
_cell.angle_alpha   90.00
_cell.angle_beta   90.00
_cell.angle_gamma   90.00
#
_symmetry.space_group_name_H-M   'P 1'
#
loop_
_entity.id
_entity.type
_entity.pdbx_description
1 polymer ?
#
loop_
_entity_poly.entity_id
_entity_poly.type
_entity_poly.pdbx_seq_one_letter_code
_entity_poly.pdbx_strand_id
1 'polypeptide(L)'
;METWPVAPQCQKLFAELLPTHDICPLPAFDRCGNLIPPLKYETKLRGAIVEAHFAFVHHYIKKHKHHIFLPIIHRFNVLKGPPALPTSPFKHIRIGASKGKQRAY
;
A
#
# COMPACT_ATOMS: atom_id res chain seq x y z
N MET A 1 -5.35 -10.95 -19.93
CA MET A 1 -5.79 -11.23 -18.55
C MET A 1 -5.17 -10.19 -17.63
N GLU A 2 -6.02 -9.43 -16.97
CA GLU A 2 -5.64 -8.35 -16.07
C GLU A 2 -4.93 -8.91 -14.83
N THR A 3 -3.71 -8.45 -14.55
CA THR A 3 -2.82 -9.07 -13.56
C THR A 3 -2.86 -8.32 -12.23
N TRP A 4 -3.97 -8.49 -11.51
CA TRP A 4 -4.26 -7.79 -10.25
C TRP A 4 -3.28 -8.17 -9.12
N PRO A 5 -2.88 -7.21 -8.25
CA PRO A 5 -1.95 -7.44 -7.14
C PRO A 5 -2.65 -8.12 -5.95
N VAL A 6 -3.29 -9.26 -6.19
CA VAL A 6 -4.14 -9.94 -5.21
C VAL A 6 -3.50 -11.25 -4.78
N ALA A 7 -3.42 -11.47 -3.48
CA ALA A 7 -2.88 -12.70 -2.92
C ALA A 7 -3.78 -13.91 -3.30
N PRO A 8 -3.23 -15.11 -3.51
CA PRO A 8 -3.99 -16.27 -3.99
C PRO A 8 -5.25 -16.58 -3.16
N GLN A 9 -5.14 -16.48 -1.84
CA GLN A 9 -6.26 -16.73 -0.91
C GLN A 9 -7.41 -15.73 -1.02
N CYS A 10 -7.18 -14.55 -1.61
CA CYS A 10 -8.17 -13.50 -1.76
C CYS A 10 -8.82 -13.47 -3.15
N GLN A 11 -8.37 -14.32 -4.10
CA GLN A 11 -8.84 -14.27 -5.49
C GLN A 11 -10.35 -14.47 -5.62
N LYS A 12 -10.95 -15.35 -4.82
CA LYS A 12 -12.39 -15.61 -4.87
C LYS A 12 -13.20 -14.35 -4.49
N LEU A 13 -12.86 -13.74 -3.36
CA LEU A 13 -13.50 -12.51 -2.89
C LEU A 13 -13.27 -11.35 -3.86
N PHE A 14 -12.10 -11.29 -4.47
CA PHE A 14 -11.80 -10.29 -5.49
C PHE A 14 -12.69 -10.45 -6.73
N ALA A 15 -12.90 -11.69 -7.20
CA ALA A 15 -13.78 -11.97 -8.33
C ALA A 15 -15.24 -11.55 -8.07
N GLU A 16 -15.71 -11.64 -6.82
CA GLU A 16 -17.04 -11.19 -6.40
C GLU A 16 -17.19 -9.64 -6.47
N LEU A 17 -16.08 -8.89 -6.37
CA LEU A 17 -16.09 -7.41 -6.43
C LEU A 17 -16.07 -6.86 -7.85
N LEU A 18 -15.45 -7.56 -8.80
CA LEU A 18 -15.30 -7.12 -10.20
C LEU A 18 -16.61 -6.67 -10.89
N PRO A 19 -17.78 -7.33 -10.72
CA PRO A 19 -19.00 -6.87 -11.39
C PRO A 19 -19.59 -5.58 -10.81
N THR A 20 -19.17 -5.17 -9.60
CA THR A 20 -19.78 -4.05 -8.88
C THR A 20 -18.85 -2.85 -8.72
N HIS A 21 -17.54 -3.05 -8.88
CA HIS A 21 -16.53 -2.03 -8.64
C HIS A 21 -15.56 -1.94 -9.82
N ASP A 22 -15.22 -0.72 -10.19
CA ASP A 22 -14.01 -0.45 -10.97
C ASP A 22 -12.83 -0.37 -10.00
N ILE A 23 -11.89 -1.29 -10.17
CA ILE A 23 -10.74 -1.42 -9.29
C ILE A 23 -9.53 -0.87 -10.05
N CYS A 24 -8.91 0.19 -9.55
CA CYS A 24 -7.69 0.73 -10.13
C CYS A 24 -6.57 0.66 -9.08
N PRO A 25 -5.47 -0.09 -9.34
CA PRO A 25 -4.41 -0.19 -8.36
C PRO A 25 -3.64 1.12 -8.35
N LEU A 26 -3.33 1.63 -7.16
CA LEU A 26 -2.59 2.89 -7.02
C LEU A 26 -1.22 2.77 -7.73
N PRO A 27 -0.86 3.67 -8.65
CA PRO A 27 0.40 3.59 -9.39
C PRO A 27 1.62 3.64 -8.47
N ALA A 28 2.58 2.77 -8.71
CA ALA A 28 3.85 2.76 -8.00
C ALA A 28 5.01 2.77 -9.00
N PHE A 29 6.04 3.55 -8.70
CA PHE A 29 7.23 3.73 -9.53
C PHE A 29 8.47 3.23 -8.79
N ASP A 30 9.38 2.59 -9.52
CA ASP A 30 10.66 2.17 -8.96
C ASP A 30 11.63 3.35 -8.80
N ARG A 31 12.84 3.08 -8.30
CA ARG A 31 13.88 4.09 -8.07
C ARG A 31 14.37 4.76 -9.36
N CYS A 32 14.14 4.14 -10.51
CA CYS A 32 14.49 4.67 -11.82
C CYS A 32 13.32 5.44 -12.45
N GLY A 33 12.18 5.56 -11.74
CA GLY A 33 10.97 6.21 -12.25
C GLY A 33 10.14 5.33 -13.19
N ASN A 34 10.43 4.03 -13.30
CA ASN A 34 9.64 3.13 -14.13
C ASN A 34 8.38 2.67 -13.38
N LEU A 35 7.27 2.56 -14.10
CA LEU A 35 6.04 2.00 -13.54
C LEU A 35 6.26 0.54 -13.13
N ILE A 36 5.96 0.23 -11.87
CA ILE A 36 5.98 -1.12 -11.35
C ILE A 36 4.67 -1.80 -11.80
N PRO A 37 4.73 -2.97 -12.47
CA PRO A 37 3.52 -3.72 -12.78
C PRO A 37 2.82 -4.19 -11.50
N PRO A 38 1.47 -4.12 -11.41
CA PRO A 38 0.74 -4.52 -10.20
C PRO A 38 1.12 -5.92 -9.68
N LEU A 39 1.30 -6.91 -10.55
CA LEU A 39 1.76 -8.25 -10.14
C LEU A 39 3.03 -8.24 -9.27
N LYS A 40 3.90 -7.25 -9.45
CA LYS A 40 5.17 -7.13 -8.71
C LYS A 40 5.03 -6.35 -7.40
N TYR A 41 3.86 -5.81 -7.07
CA TYR A 41 3.66 -4.95 -5.90
C TYR A 41 4.04 -5.65 -4.60
N GLU A 42 3.59 -6.88 -4.39
CA GLU A 42 3.92 -7.64 -3.18
C GLU A 42 5.44 -7.75 -2.99
N THR A 43 6.18 -8.07 -4.06
CA THR A 43 7.64 -8.27 -3.98
C THR A 43 8.44 -6.98 -3.99
N LYS A 44 7.90 -5.88 -4.53
CA LYS A 44 8.62 -4.61 -4.70
C LYS A 44 8.26 -3.55 -3.66
N LEU A 45 7.07 -3.62 -3.07
CA LEU A 45 6.56 -2.60 -2.15
C LEU A 45 6.50 -3.08 -0.70
N ARG A 46 6.39 -4.39 -0.44
CA ARG A 46 6.26 -4.90 0.93
C ARG A 46 7.50 -4.63 1.76
N GLY A 47 7.40 -3.66 2.67
CA GLY A 47 8.52 -3.20 3.50
C GLY A 47 9.45 -2.21 2.80
N ALA A 48 9.13 -1.77 1.58
CA ALA A 48 9.86 -0.70 0.91
C ALA A 48 9.59 0.65 1.58
N ILE A 49 10.56 1.56 1.51
CA ILE A 49 10.36 2.97 1.86
C ILE A 49 9.96 3.70 0.59
N VAL A 50 8.82 4.35 0.62
CA VAL A 50 8.25 5.07 -0.51
C VAL A 50 8.02 6.54 -0.17
N GLU A 51 8.17 7.39 -1.18
CA GLU A 51 7.62 8.74 -1.19
C GLU A 51 6.17 8.64 -1.72
N ALA A 52 5.20 9.12 -0.95
CA ALA A 52 3.80 9.15 -1.36
C ALA A 52 3.43 10.56 -1.84
N HIS A 53 2.90 10.65 -3.06
CA HIS A 53 2.35 11.90 -3.58
C HIS A 53 0.85 11.87 -3.36
N PHE A 54 0.33 12.86 -2.65
CA PHE A 54 -1.08 12.93 -2.30
C PHE A 54 -1.56 14.38 -2.28
N ALA A 55 -2.86 14.58 -2.52
CA ALA A 55 -3.54 15.85 -2.35
C ALA A 55 -4.40 15.81 -1.08
N PHE A 56 -4.52 16.93 -0.37
CA PHE A 56 -5.48 17.06 0.71
C PHE A 56 -6.81 17.57 0.18
N VAL A 57 -7.88 16.84 0.46
CA VAL A 57 -9.24 17.33 0.26
C VAL A 57 -9.78 17.80 1.59
N HIS A 58 -10.20 19.06 1.62
CA HIS A 58 -10.87 19.64 2.77
C HIS A 58 -12.39 19.46 2.64
N HIS A 59 -12.98 18.86 3.67
CA HIS A 59 -14.41 18.78 3.84
C HIS A 59 -14.81 19.55 5.09
N TYR A 60 -15.74 20.49 4.94
CA TYR A 60 -16.35 21.16 6.07
C TYR A 60 -17.75 20.58 6.34
N ILE A 61 -17.89 19.83 7.44
CA ILE A 61 -19.18 19.28 7.84
C ILE A 61 -19.93 20.32 8.66
N LYS A 62 -20.76 21.12 7.96
CA LYS A 62 -21.55 22.22 8.54
C LYS A 62 -22.35 21.81 9.79
N LYS A 63 -23.00 20.64 9.75
CA LYS A 63 -23.84 20.13 10.87
C LYS A 63 -23.08 20.03 12.19
N HIS A 64 -21.81 19.64 12.13
CA HIS A 64 -20.95 19.47 13.30
C HIS A 64 -19.91 20.58 13.45
N LYS A 65 -19.87 21.55 12.52
CA LYS A 65 -18.83 22.60 12.43
C LYS A 65 -17.41 22.03 12.46
N HIS A 66 -17.21 20.85 11.86
CA HIS A 66 -15.91 20.16 11.84
C HIS A 66 -15.23 20.31 10.49
N HIS A 67 -13.91 20.50 10.55
CA HIS A 67 -13.03 20.46 9.38
C HIS A 67 -12.38 19.07 9.31
N ILE A 68 -12.53 18.40 8.18
CA ILE A 68 -11.89 17.12 7.89
C ILE A 68 -10.94 17.34 6.72
N PHE A 69 -9.71 16.86 6.86
CA PHE A 69 -8.72 16.86 5.80
C PHE A 69 -8.40 15.41 5.46
N LEU A 70 -8.76 14.99 4.24
CA LEU A 70 -8.51 13.64 3.76
C LEU A 70 -7.34 13.66 2.77
N PRO A 71 -6.25 12.93 3.01
CA PRO A 71 -5.21 12.74 2.02
C PRO A 71 -5.69 11.73 0.95
N ILE A 72 -5.75 12.16 -0.30
CA ILE A 72 -5.98 11.31 -1.46
C ILE A 72 -4.64 11.03 -2.12
N ILE A 73 -4.19 9.78 -2.03
CA ILE A 73 -2.91 9.35 -2.58
C ILE A 73 -3.05 9.15 -4.10
N HIS A 74 -2.09 9.66 -4.86
CA HIS A 74 -2.06 9.58 -6.32
C HIS A 74 -1.01 8.59 -6.84
N ARG A 75 0.14 8.49 -6.17
CA ARG A 75 1.20 7.55 -6.54
C ARG A 75 2.20 7.31 -5.41
N PHE A 76 2.96 6.23 -5.56
CA PHE A 76 4.15 5.94 -4.76
C PHE A 76 5.41 5.95 -5.61
N ASN A 77 6.48 6.55 -5.10
CA ASN A 77 7.82 6.42 -5.68
C ASN A 77 8.71 5.66 -4.69
N VAL A 78 9.30 4.55 -5.09
CA VAL A 78 10.18 3.77 -4.21
C VAL A 78 11.48 4.53 -4.01
N LEU A 79 11.78 4.89 -2.76
CA LEU A 79 13.07 5.48 -2.36
C LEU A 79 14.08 4.39 -2.01
N LYS A 80 13.62 3.39 -1.25
CA LYS A 80 14.42 2.23 -0.84
C LYS A 80 13.59 0.96 -1.04
N GLY A 81 14.17 -0.01 -1.75
CA GLY A 81 13.56 -1.32 -1.94
C GLY A 81 13.32 -2.05 -0.61
N PRO A 82 12.53 -3.13 -0.63
CA PRO A 82 12.23 -3.90 0.56
C PRO A 82 13.52 -4.45 1.17
N PRO A 83 13.60 -4.52 2.51
CA PRO A 83 14.78 -5.08 3.17
C PRO A 83 15.01 -6.50 2.68
N ALA A 84 16.28 -6.85 2.45
CA ALA A 84 16.64 -8.22 2.14
C ALA A 84 16.11 -9.14 3.23
N LEU A 85 15.57 -10.30 2.82
CA LEU A 85 15.20 -11.33 3.78
C LEU A 85 16.44 -11.66 4.62
N PRO A 86 16.30 -11.76 5.95
CA PRO A 86 17.40 -12.17 6.80
C PRO A 86 17.90 -13.53 6.31
N THR A 87 19.21 -13.71 6.18
CA THR A 87 19.80 -14.99 5.73
C THR A 87 19.45 -16.16 6.66
N SER A 88 19.08 -15.88 7.91
CA SER A 88 18.70 -16.90 8.90
C SER A 88 17.18 -17.11 8.94
N PRO A 89 16.70 -18.37 8.77
CA PRO A 89 15.28 -18.73 8.87
C PRO A 89 14.62 -18.29 10.19
N PHE A 90 15.36 -18.33 11.30
CA PHE A 90 14.87 -17.94 12.62
C PHE A 90 14.61 -16.44 12.80
N LYS A 91 15.09 -15.61 11.87
CA LYS A 91 14.84 -14.15 11.87
C LYS A 91 13.69 -13.74 10.95
N HIS A 92 13.13 -14.65 10.15
CA HIS A 92 11.99 -14.36 9.25
C HIS A 92 10.70 -14.01 10.00
N ILE A 93 10.51 -14.57 11.21
CA ILE A 93 9.31 -14.42 12.03
C ILE A 93 9.07 -12.95 12.47
N ARG A 94 10.12 -12.11 12.53
CA ARG A 94 10.00 -10.74 13.08
C ARG A 94 9.63 -9.66 12.06
N ILE A 95 9.64 -9.96 10.76
CA ILE A 95 9.33 -8.95 9.71
C ILE A 95 7.80 -8.79 9.53
N GLY A 96 7.00 -9.80 9.89
CA GLY A 96 5.54 -9.73 9.86
C GLY A 96 4.89 -9.19 11.14
N ALA A 97 5.67 -8.91 12.19
CA ALA A 97 5.13 -8.59 13.51
C ALA A 97 5.99 -7.54 14.24
N SER A 98 6.10 -6.33 13.68
CA SER A 98 6.47 -5.19 14.54
C SER A 98 5.24 -4.82 15.37
N LYS A 99 5.06 -5.49 16.52
CA LYS A 99 4.23 -4.93 17.60
C LYS A 99 4.86 -3.60 17.99
N GLY A 100 4.24 -2.49 17.59
CA GLY A 100 4.58 -1.17 18.09
C GLY A 100 4.46 -1.20 19.62
N LYS A 101 5.56 -0.93 20.32
CA LYS A 101 5.49 -0.59 21.74
C LYS A 101 4.78 0.76 21.83
N GLN A 102 3.49 0.74 22.19
CA GLN A 102 2.83 1.93 22.74
C GLN A 102 3.58 2.32 24.01
N ARG A 103 4.28 3.45 23.98
CA ARG A 103 4.62 4.19 25.19
C ARG A 103 3.36 4.95 25.59
N ALA A 104 2.80 4.58 26.74
CA ALA A 104 1.79 5.39 27.41
C ALA A 104 2.41 6.73 27.83
N TYR A 105 1.75 7.82 27.47
CA TYR A 105 1.81 9.08 28.20
C TYR A 105 0.47 9.24 28.90
#